data_AF-A0A442VHB9-F1
#
_entry.id   AF-A0A442VHB9-F1
#
_cell.length_a   1.000
_cell.length_b   1.000
_cell.length_c   1.000
_cell.angle_alpha   90.00
_cell.angle_beta   90.00
_cell.angle_gamma   90.00
#
_symmetry.space_group_name_H-M   'P 1'
#
loop_
_entity.id
_entity.type
_entity.pdbx_description
1 polymer ?
#
loop_
_entity_poly.entity_id
_entity_poly.type
_entity_poly.pdbx_seq_one_letter_code
_entity_poly.pdbx_strand_id
1 'polypeptide(L)'
;MTTYPSDGLITSPMPNKRVMIYRESAADGEKGREIQFANLTFEPLGYEHLANARLDQPMVIPLAGRGTIIGGDVGPTELGQIGSFRVELQSRFASKSIGLVKGGWLPSAIALQDDSIVLPDRCVVAELDRRLLGGVAKTGTQGDFIDLFADSAIRINPALFALEGEDKEHPTADSAQRSLDEAVRKLRSALPKAILIAADGNGLKGILGLIEDTRDGISRKQEFLVRLNPTLQAPVGKKRRQSACDEIAATANACGLPVRSLVVLAALSVALFPNGKTPAKGVLKFKSGYGAHEAYNALADLRSLEILMHIFATWPDQPVMLCTADKDLALFWAGLRASKFVHRGGSMTFEMDPAPLVPGISREQWLAWLKG
;
A
#
# COMPACT_ATOMS: atom_id res chain seq x y z
N MET A 1 4.07 5.80 -61.53
CA MET A 1 3.02 5.42 -60.57
C MET A 1 3.39 4.04 -60.10
N THR A 2 4.17 3.98 -59.02
CA THR A 2 4.90 2.79 -58.60
C THR A 2 4.58 2.59 -57.13
N THR A 3 3.81 1.55 -56.86
CA THR A 3 3.35 1.13 -55.54
C THR A 3 4.50 0.51 -54.77
N TYR A 4 4.81 1.05 -53.59
CA TYR A 4 5.62 0.37 -52.57
C TYR A 4 4.69 -0.46 -51.68
N PRO A 5 5.02 -1.73 -51.37
CA PRO A 5 4.30 -2.49 -50.37
C PRO A 5 4.66 -1.97 -48.97
N SER A 6 3.64 -1.51 -48.25
CA SER A 6 3.67 -1.22 -46.83
C SER A 6 3.52 -2.53 -46.05
N ASP A 7 4.62 -3.22 -45.80
CA ASP A 7 4.67 -4.31 -44.81
C ASP A 7 5.85 -4.08 -43.87
N GLY A 8 5.51 -3.51 -42.73
CA GLY A 8 6.40 -3.28 -41.60
C GLY A 8 5.61 -3.38 -40.30
N LEU A 9 4.80 -4.44 -40.18
CA LEU A 9 4.24 -4.87 -38.90
C LEU A 9 5.44 -5.30 -38.03
N ILE A 10 5.92 -4.38 -37.20
CA ILE A 10 6.76 -4.71 -36.06
C ILE A 10 5.85 -5.48 -35.10
N THR A 11 5.84 -6.79 -35.24
CA THR A 11 5.23 -7.70 -34.27
C THR A 11 5.97 -7.51 -32.95
N SER A 12 5.28 -6.97 -31.96
CA SER A 12 5.74 -6.91 -30.57
C SER A 12 6.25 -8.29 -30.13
N PRO A 13 7.51 -8.45 -29.67
CA PRO A 13 8.10 -9.77 -29.46
C PRO A 13 7.52 -10.56 -28.27
N MET A 14 6.57 -10.02 -27.50
CA MET A 14 6.05 -10.68 -26.29
C MET A 14 4.58 -10.32 -26.07
N PRO A 15 3.61 -11.21 -26.36
CA PRO A 15 2.22 -10.96 -26.00
C PRO A 15 2.09 -10.85 -24.47
N ASN A 16 1.44 -9.78 -24.00
CA ASN A 16 1.08 -9.46 -22.60
C ASN A 16 2.08 -8.70 -21.71
N LYS A 17 3.19 -8.15 -22.21
CA LYS A 17 4.03 -7.26 -21.37
C LYS A 17 3.59 -5.81 -21.48
N ARG A 18 3.54 -5.09 -20.34
CA ARG A 18 3.23 -3.66 -20.36
C ARG A 18 4.37 -2.85 -20.97
N VAL A 19 4.00 -1.93 -21.85
CA VAL A 19 4.91 -0.98 -22.49
C VAL A 19 4.53 0.42 -22.06
N MET A 20 5.50 1.18 -21.55
CA MET A 20 5.36 2.63 -21.38
C MET A 20 5.97 3.32 -22.58
N ILE A 21 5.19 4.24 -23.15
CA ILE A 21 5.67 5.15 -24.19
C ILE A 21 5.90 6.49 -23.51
N TYR A 22 7.17 6.86 -23.37
CA TYR A 22 7.59 8.18 -22.95
C TYR A 22 7.64 9.09 -24.19
N ARG A 23 7.02 10.27 -24.10
CA ARG A 23 7.07 11.30 -25.15
C ARG A 23 7.42 12.63 -24.52
N GLU A 24 8.52 13.22 -24.95
CA GLU A 24 8.85 14.60 -24.62
C GLU A 24 7.86 15.54 -25.30
N SER A 25 7.44 16.59 -24.60
CA SER A 25 6.64 17.67 -25.16
C SER A 25 7.36 18.97 -24.84
N ALA A 26 7.72 19.74 -25.87
CA ALA A 26 8.25 21.08 -25.69
C ALA A 26 7.15 22.05 -25.23
N ALA A 27 7.54 23.20 -24.69
CA ALA A 27 6.61 24.19 -24.14
C ALA A 27 5.64 24.78 -25.19
N ASP A 28 5.99 24.68 -26.47
CA ASP A 28 5.20 25.07 -27.64
C ASP A 28 4.28 23.95 -28.18
N GLY A 29 4.32 22.77 -27.57
CA GLY A 29 3.54 21.60 -27.99
C GLY A 29 4.19 20.78 -29.10
N GLU A 30 5.41 21.10 -29.53
CA GLU A 30 6.16 20.24 -30.45
C GLU A 30 6.52 18.90 -29.76
N LYS A 31 6.37 17.82 -30.52
CA LYS A 31 6.72 16.48 -30.05
C LYS A 31 8.24 16.35 -30.02
N GLY A 32 8.78 16.13 -28.84
CA GLY A 32 10.17 15.74 -28.65
C GLY A 32 10.36 14.24 -28.87
N ARG A 33 11.41 13.68 -28.28
CA ARG A 33 11.76 12.26 -28.43
C ARG A 33 10.69 11.34 -27.86
N GLU A 34 10.41 10.25 -28.57
CA GLU A 34 9.66 9.11 -28.07
C GLU A 34 10.63 8.01 -27.62
N ILE A 35 10.42 7.42 -26.45
CA ILE A 35 11.17 6.22 -26.01
C ILE A 35 10.18 5.20 -25.46
N GLN A 36 10.32 3.95 -25.86
CA GLN A 36 9.46 2.86 -25.44
C GLN A 36 10.20 1.93 -24.48
N PHE A 37 9.59 1.65 -23.33
CA PHE A 37 10.16 0.82 -22.27
C PHE A 37 9.26 -0.38 -21.97
N ALA A 38 9.88 -1.54 -21.78
CA ALA A 38 9.25 -2.75 -21.22
C ALA A 38 9.92 -3.14 -19.89
N ASN A 39 9.34 -4.11 -19.17
CA ASN A 39 9.84 -4.60 -17.86
C ASN A 39 10.09 -3.45 -16.86
N LEU A 40 9.13 -2.54 -16.76
CA LEU A 40 9.28 -1.31 -16.00
C LEU A 40 9.31 -1.55 -14.50
N THR A 41 10.19 -0.83 -13.82
CA THR A 41 10.18 -0.68 -12.37
C THR A 41 10.22 0.81 -12.05
N PHE A 42 9.18 1.31 -11.40
CA PHE A 42 9.14 2.66 -10.85
C PHE A 42 9.81 2.70 -9.48
N GLU A 43 10.53 3.78 -9.21
CA GLU A 43 10.97 4.15 -7.87
C GLU A 43 9.75 4.60 -7.06
N PRO A 44 9.46 3.98 -5.90
CA PRO A 44 8.34 4.39 -5.06
C PRO A 44 8.51 5.81 -4.52
N LEU A 45 7.40 6.53 -4.40
CA LEU A 45 7.35 7.83 -3.77
C LEU A 45 7.43 7.71 -2.26
N GLY A 46 8.10 8.69 -1.64
CA GLY A 46 8.25 8.78 -0.18
C GLY A 46 7.11 9.51 0.53
N TYR A 47 7.25 9.59 1.86
CA TYR A 47 6.32 10.25 2.78
C TYR A 47 5.96 11.70 2.38
N GLU A 48 6.97 12.54 2.12
CA GLU A 48 6.76 13.98 1.83
C GLU A 48 5.90 14.21 0.59
N HIS A 49 6.07 13.37 -0.44
CA HIS A 49 5.25 13.44 -1.64
C HIS A 49 3.78 13.14 -1.32
N LEU A 50 3.50 12.11 -0.50
CA LEU A 50 2.15 11.76 -0.11
C LEU A 50 1.51 12.81 0.79
N ALA A 51 2.28 13.33 1.74
CA ALA A 51 1.79 14.31 2.72
C ALA A 51 1.23 15.54 2.00
N ASN A 52 1.98 16.01 1.00
CA ASN A 52 1.63 17.19 0.19
C ASN A 52 0.65 16.90 -0.96
N ALA A 53 0.39 15.63 -1.28
CA ALA A 53 -0.51 15.26 -2.38
C ALA A 53 -2.00 15.47 -2.03
N ARG A 54 -2.76 16.01 -2.98
CA ARG A 54 -4.23 16.04 -2.98
C ARG A 54 -4.73 14.90 -3.85
N LEU A 55 -5.20 13.83 -3.21
CA LEU A 55 -5.46 12.55 -3.87
C LEU A 55 -6.79 12.48 -4.63
N ASP A 56 -7.70 13.42 -4.36
CA ASP A 56 -9.05 13.50 -4.93
C ASP A 56 -9.12 14.33 -6.22
N GLN A 57 -8.01 14.92 -6.66
CA GLN A 57 -7.92 15.75 -7.86
C GLN A 57 -6.78 15.28 -8.77
N PRO A 58 -6.78 15.69 -10.06
CA PRO A 58 -5.63 15.55 -10.94
C PRO A 58 -4.34 16.02 -10.26
N MET A 59 -3.25 15.28 -10.48
CA MET A 59 -1.98 15.52 -9.79
C MET A 59 -0.78 15.45 -10.72
N VAL A 60 0.24 16.22 -10.37
CA VAL A 60 1.58 16.12 -10.94
C VAL A 60 2.35 15.07 -10.15
N ILE A 61 2.87 14.07 -10.83
CA ILE A 61 3.52 12.91 -10.20
C ILE A 61 4.95 12.85 -10.68
N PRO A 62 5.95 13.07 -9.82
CA PRO A 62 7.34 12.87 -10.18
C PRO A 62 7.57 11.36 -10.29
N LEU A 63 7.81 10.87 -11.50
CA LEU A 63 8.11 9.46 -11.75
C LEU A 63 9.58 9.31 -12.05
N ALA A 64 10.23 8.38 -11.36
CA ALA A 64 11.54 7.89 -11.72
C ALA A 64 11.47 6.37 -11.85
N GLY A 65 12.33 5.79 -12.66
CA GLY A 65 12.34 4.36 -12.86
C GLY A 65 13.35 3.89 -13.88
N ARG A 66 13.26 2.60 -14.17
CA ARG A 66 14.10 1.90 -15.15
C ARG A 66 13.27 0.90 -15.94
N GLY A 67 13.72 0.59 -17.14
CA GLY A 67 13.12 -0.42 -18.00
C GLY A 67 14.03 -0.81 -19.14
N THR A 68 13.71 -1.90 -19.82
CA THR A 68 14.38 -2.30 -21.06
C THR A 68 13.89 -1.39 -22.19
N ILE A 69 14.80 -0.72 -22.89
CA ILE A 69 14.47 0.09 -24.07
C ILE A 69 14.12 -0.87 -25.21
N ILE A 70 12.93 -0.71 -25.79
CA ILE A 70 12.43 -1.58 -26.86
C ILE A 70 12.13 -0.84 -28.18
N GLY A 71 12.20 0.49 -28.19
CA GLY A 71 11.93 1.29 -29.39
C GLY A 71 11.86 2.78 -29.13
N GLY A 72 11.52 3.53 -30.18
CA GLY A 72 11.45 4.99 -30.19
C GLY A 72 12.65 5.64 -30.90
N ASP A 73 12.88 6.92 -30.61
CA ASP A 73 13.96 7.77 -31.11
C ASP A 73 15.27 7.49 -30.37
N VAL A 74 15.72 6.24 -30.44
CA VAL A 74 16.95 5.74 -29.79
C VAL A 74 17.87 5.07 -30.81
N GLY A 75 19.18 5.09 -30.57
CA GLY A 75 20.15 4.44 -31.43
C GLY A 75 20.03 2.90 -31.39
N PRO A 76 20.44 2.18 -32.45
CA PRO A 76 20.39 0.71 -32.47
C PRO A 76 21.14 0.03 -31.31
N THR A 77 22.19 0.68 -30.78
CA THR A 77 22.98 0.18 -29.65
C THR A 77 22.28 0.30 -28.30
N GLU A 78 21.23 1.11 -28.21
CA GLU A 78 20.45 1.32 -26.98
C GLU A 78 19.31 0.32 -26.84
N LEU A 79 18.84 -0.27 -27.95
CA LEU A 79 17.80 -1.29 -27.93
C LEU A 79 18.25 -2.51 -27.11
N GLY A 80 17.37 -2.98 -26.22
CA GLY A 80 17.65 -4.08 -25.30
C GLY A 80 18.43 -3.69 -24.03
N GLN A 81 18.98 -2.47 -23.96
CA GLN A 81 19.66 -1.98 -22.75
C GLN A 81 18.65 -1.55 -21.67
N ILE A 82 19.10 -1.52 -20.42
CA ILE A 82 18.34 -0.94 -19.31
C ILE A 82 18.55 0.57 -19.35
N GLY A 83 17.49 1.32 -19.68
CA GLY A 83 17.46 2.77 -19.54
C GLY A 83 16.84 3.19 -18.22
N SER A 84 17.20 4.38 -17.73
CA SER A 84 16.54 5.05 -16.62
C SER A 84 15.84 6.32 -17.10
N PHE A 85 14.79 6.72 -16.39
CA PHE A 85 14.05 7.94 -16.69
C PHE A 85 13.68 8.66 -15.40
N ARG A 86 13.51 9.99 -15.52
CA ARG A 86 12.92 10.85 -14.50
C ARG A 86 12.06 11.90 -15.20
N VAL A 87 10.77 11.91 -14.88
CA VAL A 87 9.75 12.68 -15.60
C VAL A 87 8.69 13.18 -14.63
N GLU A 88 7.93 14.21 -15.01
CA GLU A 88 6.72 14.62 -14.31
C GLU A 88 5.50 14.21 -15.13
N LEU A 89 4.65 13.35 -14.56
CA LEU A 89 3.38 12.98 -15.17
C LEU A 89 2.31 13.99 -14.76
N GLN A 90 1.82 14.76 -15.72
CA GLN A 90 0.61 15.56 -15.61
C GLN A 90 -0.61 14.63 -15.77
N SER A 91 -1.11 14.06 -14.67
CA SER A 91 -2.21 13.10 -14.73
C SER A 91 -3.57 13.78 -14.69
N ARG A 92 -4.48 13.38 -15.59
CA ARG A 92 -5.91 13.72 -15.51
C ARG A 92 -6.68 12.91 -14.45
N PHE A 93 -6.06 11.86 -13.91
CA PHE A 93 -6.66 10.97 -12.93
C PHE A 93 -6.36 11.43 -11.51
N ALA A 94 -7.34 11.28 -10.63
CA ALA A 94 -7.14 11.27 -9.19
C ALA A 94 -6.38 10.00 -8.76
N SER A 95 -5.84 10.00 -7.53
CA SER A 95 -5.13 8.85 -6.94
C SER A 95 -5.65 8.57 -5.53
N LYS A 96 -6.98 8.47 -5.37
CA LYS A 96 -7.63 8.14 -4.09
C LYS A 96 -7.20 6.76 -3.61
N SER A 97 -7.03 5.82 -4.53
CA SER A 97 -6.47 4.51 -4.23
C SER A 97 -4.96 4.50 -4.41
N ILE A 98 -4.27 4.08 -3.36
CA ILE A 98 -2.82 4.13 -3.21
C ILE A 98 -2.28 2.69 -3.20
N GLY A 99 -1.25 2.42 -4.00
CA GLY A 99 -0.51 1.16 -3.93
C GLY A 99 0.68 1.30 -2.98
N LEU A 100 0.64 0.59 -1.85
CA LEU A 100 1.74 0.48 -0.90
C LEU A 100 2.68 -0.62 -1.36
N VAL A 101 3.93 -0.25 -1.65
CA VAL A 101 4.97 -1.13 -2.18
C VAL A 101 6.23 -1.04 -1.34
N LYS A 102 7.17 -1.96 -1.55
CA LYS A 102 8.47 -1.94 -0.86
C LYS A 102 9.16 -0.59 -1.07
N GLY A 103 9.43 0.14 0.01
CA GLY A 103 10.15 1.42 -0.03
C GLY A 103 9.27 2.66 -0.16
N GLY A 104 7.95 2.54 -0.30
CA GLY A 104 7.07 3.71 -0.35
C GLY A 104 5.69 3.41 -0.94
N TRP A 105 5.19 4.35 -1.73
CA TRP A 105 3.87 4.25 -2.36
C TRP A 105 3.93 4.71 -3.82
N LEU A 106 2.94 4.29 -4.61
CA LEU A 106 2.69 4.77 -5.96
C LEU A 106 1.17 4.86 -6.16
N PRO A 107 0.66 5.68 -7.11
CA PRO A 107 -0.72 5.56 -7.56
C PRO A 107 -1.03 4.13 -7.97
N SER A 108 -2.22 3.63 -7.62
CA SER A 108 -2.58 2.21 -7.69
C SER A 108 -2.20 1.51 -9.01
N ALA A 109 -2.52 2.09 -10.17
CA ALA A 109 -2.15 1.50 -11.46
C ALA A 109 -0.69 1.68 -11.87
N ILE A 110 0.01 2.69 -11.35
CA ILE A 110 1.46 2.86 -11.56
C ILE A 110 2.25 1.86 -10.71
N ALA A 111 1.73 1.54 -9.52
CA ALA A 111 2.33 0.55 -8.61
C ALA A 111 2.37 -0.87 -9.18
N LEU A 112 1.49 -1.17 -10.15
CA LEU A 112 1.44 -2.46 -10.79
C LEU A 112 2.71 -2.70 -11.64
N GLN A 113 3.30 -3.87 -11.48
CA GLN A 113 4.29 -4.48 -12.39
C GLN A 113 3.67 -5.70 -13.08
N ASP A 114 4.36 -6.26 -14.08
CA ASP A 114 3.96 -7.55 -14.65
C ASP A 114 3.91 -8.61 -13.53
N ASP A 115 2.89 -9.46 -13.55
CA ASP A 115 2.62 -10.50 -12.55
C ASP A 115 2.42 -10.00 -11.09
N SER A 116 2.07 -8.73 -10.90
CA SER A 116 1.78 -8.19 -9.57
C SER A 116 0.54 -8.81 -8.92
N ILE A 117 0.67 -9.07 -7.61
CA ILE A 117 -0.45 -9.41 -6.73
C ILE A 117 -0.95 -8.14 -6.04
N VAL A 118 -2.25 -7.87 -6.16
CA VAL A 118 -2.93 -6.77 -5.46
C VAL A 118 -3.66 -7.31 -4.24
N LEU A 119 -3.39 -6.72 -3.08
CA LEU A 119 -4.09 -6.97 -1.82
C LEU A 119 -4.98 -5.74 -1.51
N PRO A 120 -6.21 -5.66 -2.01
CA PRO A 120 -7.09 -4.54 -1.72
C PRO A 120 -7.65 -4.66 -0.30
N ASP A 121 -7.69 -3.55 0.44
CA ASP A 121 -8.47 -3.45 1.66
C ASP A 121 -9.98 -3.32 1.37
N ARG A 122 -10.82 -3.30 2.42
CA ARG A 122 -12.27 -3.16 2.29
C ARG A 122 -12.68 -1.87 1.58
N CYS A 123 -11.96 -0.78 1.84
CA CYS A 123 -12.23 0.52 1.22
C CYS A 123 -12.00 0.50 -0.29
N VAL A 124 -10.94 -0.15 -0.75
CA VAL A 124 -10.61 -0.27 -2.18
C VAL A 124 -11.59 -1.18 -2.91
N VAL A 125 -11.99 -2.31 -2.31
CA VAL A 125 -13.03 -3.15 -2.92
C VAL A 125 -14.36 -2.39 -3.05
N ALA A 126 -14.73 -1.59 -2.04
CA ALA A 126 -15.92 -0.75 -2.10
C ALA A 126 -15.79 0.38 -3.14
N GLU A 127 -14.60 0.98 -3.30
CA GLU A 127 -14.32 1.96 -4.34
C GLU A 127 -14.46 1.33 -5.73
N LEU A 128 -13.85 0.18 -5.99
CA LEU A 128 -13.99 -0.55 -7.25
C LEU A 128 -15.45 -0.87 -7.60
N ASP A 129 -16.20 -1.43 -6.64
CA ASP A 129 -17.62 -1.77 -6.82
C ASP A 129 -18.49 -0.53 -7.09
N ARG A 130 -18.18 0.60 -6.44
CA ARG A 130 -18.89 1.86 -6.70
C ARG A 130 -18.56 2.43 -8.07
N ARG A 131 -17.30 2.38 -8.49
CA ARG A 131 -16.81 3.04 -9.71
C ARG A 131 -17.02 2.26 -10.99
N LEU A 132 -16.90 0.94 -10.94
CA LEU A 132 -16.84 0.09 -12.13
C LEU A 132 -18.03 -0.89 -12.17
N LEU A 133 -18.47 -1.20 -13.38
CA LEU A 133 -19.40 -2.30 -13.66
C LEU A 133 -19.00 -2.95 -14.98
N GLY A 134 -18.72 -4.25 -14.96
CA GLY A 134 -18.27 -5.00 -16.14
C GLY A 134 -16.93 -4.49 -16.71
N GLY A 135 -16.07 -3.88 -15.89
CA GLY A 135 -14.84 -3.24 -16.35
C GLY A 135 -15.05 -1.88 -17.01
N VAL A 136 -16.23 -1.27 -16.86
CA VAL A 136 -16.52 0.06 -17.41
C VAL A 136 -16.79 1.04 -16.27
N ALA A 137 -16.20 2.23 -16.35
CA ALA A 137 -16.48 3.31 -15.40
C ALA A 137 -17.95 3.73 -15.47
N LYS A 138 -18.61 3.82 -14.31
CA LYS A 138 -19.98 4.30 -14.20
C LYS A 138 -20.04 5.79 -14.53
N THR A 139 -21.16 6.24 -15.09
CA THR A 139 -21.34 7.63 -15.54
C THR A 139 -21.18 8.63 -14.40
N GLY A 140 -20.47 9.75 -14.67
CA GLY A 140 -20.33 10.86 -13.72
C GLY A 140 -19.20 10.71 -12.70
N THR A 141 -18.42 9.63 -12.74
CA THR A 141 -17.23 9.50 -11.88
C THR A 141 -16.02 10.21 -12.48
N GLN A 142 -15.40 11.12 -11.73
CA GLN A 142 -14.07 11.63 -12.06
C GLN A 142 -13.07 10.48 -12.11
N GLY A 143 -12.26 10.38 -13.17
CA GLY A 143 -11.30 9.28 -13.33
C GLY A 143 -10.29 9.19 -12.18
N ASP A 144 -9.99 7.96 -11.76
CA ASP A 144 -8.97 7.61 -10.76
C ASP A 144 -8.02 6.56 -11.34
N PHE A 145 -6.77 6.52 -10.87
CA PHE A 145 -5.80 5.51 -11.32
C PHE A 145 -6.30 4.08 -11.16
N ILE A 146 -7.15 3.81 -10.16
CA ILE A 146 -7.68 2.45 -9.97
C ILE A 146 -8.61 2.00 -11.11
N ASP A 147 -9.18 2.93 -11.88
CA ASP A 147 -10.02 2.60 -13.03
C ASP A 147 -9.23 1.84 -14.10
N LEU A 148 -7.91 2.08 -14.18
CA LEU A 148 -7.02 1.44 -15.14
C LEU A 148 -6.80 -0.06 -14.85
N PHE A 149 -7.26 -0.55 -13.69
CA PHE A 149 -7.30 -1.99 -13.42
C PHE A 149 -8.23 -2.74 -14.38
N ALA A 150 -9.27 -2.08 -14.90
CA ALA A 150 -10.27 -2.71 -15.76
C ALA A 150 -9.71 -3.28 -17.07
N ASP A 151 -8.62 -2.70 -17.57
CA ASP A 151 -8.01 -3.08 -18.84
C ASP A 151 -6.95 -4.18 -18.71
N SER A 152 -6.67 -4.66 -17.49
CA SER A 152 -5.53 -5.54 -17.21
C SER A 152 -5.96 -6.85 -16.57
N ALA A 153 -5.28 -7.95 -16.94
CA ALA A 153 -5.40 -9.25 -16.27
C ALA A 153 -4.62 -9.26 -14.94
N ILE A 154 -5.01 -8.39 -14.01
CA ILE A 154 -4.35 -8.26 -12.71
C ILE A 154 -4.69 -9.42 -11.78
N ARG A 155 -3.73 -9.84 -10.96
CA ARG A 155 -3.94 -10.85 -9.93
C ARG A 155 -4.38 -10.15 -8.64
N ILE A 156 -5.55 -10.49 -8.11
CA ILE A 156 -6.11 -9.89 -6.90
C ILE A 156 -6.33 -10.97 -5.85
N ASN A 157 -5.81 -10.77 -4.64
CA ASN A 157 -6.10 -11.62 -3.50
C ASN A 157 -7.05 -10.87 -2.53
N PRO A 158 -8.32 -11.30 -2.39
CA PRO A 158 -9.30 -10.63 -1.55
C PRO A 158 -9.14 -10.91 -0.04
N ALA A 159 -8.09 -11.62 0.39
CA ALA A 159 -7.94 -12.07 1.77
C ALA A 159 -8.02 -10.94 2.83
N LEU A 160 -7.47 -9.75 2.56
CA LEU A 160 -7.52 -8.64 3.52
C LEU A 160 -8.96 -8.22 3.85
N PHE A 161 -9.85 -8.23 2.86
CA PHE A 161 -11.27 -7.94 3.06
C PHE A 161 -11.91 -8.93 4.03
N ALA A 162 -11.60 -10.22 3.89
CA ALA A 162 -12.13 -11.26 4.76
C ALA A 162 -11.51 -11.23 6.17
N LEU A 163 -10.23 -10.88 6.26
CA LEU A 163 -9.53 -10.74 7.54
C LEU A 163 -10.07 -9.56 8.37
N GLU A 164 -10.39 -8.43 7.73
CA GLU A 164 -10.94 -7.24 8.38
C GLU A 164 -12.32 -7.53 9.03
N GLY A 165 -13.14 -8.36 8.40
CA GLY A 165 -14.48 -8.70 8.88
C GLY A 165 -15.50 -7.57 8.69
N GLU A 166 -16.75 -7.83 9.08
CA GLU A 166 -17.88 -6.89 8.93
C GLU A 166 -18.19 -6.14 10.25
N ASP A 167 -17.95 -6.79 11.39
CA ASP A 167 -18.50 -6.39 12.69
C ASP A 167 -17.48 -5.73 13.63
N LYS A 168 -16.30 -5.33 13.13
CA LYS A 168 -15.22 -4.74 13.95
C LYS A 168 -14.77 -5.66 15.09
N GLU A 169 -14.86 -6.95 14.84
CA GLU A 169 -14.52 -8.04 15.75
C GLU A 169 -13.74 -9.12 15.01
N HIS A 170 -13.13 -10.02 15.76
CA HIS A 170 -12.47 -11.19 15.19
C HIS A 170 -13.42 -12.01 14.31
N PRO A 171 -13.12 -12.21 13.01
CA PRO A 171 -13.97 -13.00 12.15
C PRO A 171 -14.10 -14.43 12.67
N THR A 172 -15.33 -14.90 12.75
CA THR A 172 -15.65 -16.33 12.80
C THR A 172 -15.46 -16.95 11.41
N ALA A 173 -15.45 -18.29 11.35
CA ALA A 173 -15.39 -19.00 10.07
C ALA A 173 -16.51 -18.58 9.11
N ASP A 174 -17.74 -18.48 9.62
CA ASP A 174 -18.91 -18.09 8.82
C ASP A 174 -18.82 -16.64 8.35
N SER A 175 -18.41 -15.71 9.22
CA SER A 175 -18.24 -14.30 8.80
C SER A 175 -17.09 -14.11 7.82
N ALA A 176 -16.00 -14.88 7.96
CA ALA A 176 -14.87 -14.83 7.03
C ALA A 176 -15.27 -15.35 5.64
N GLN A 177 -16.04 -16.45 5.58
CA GLN A 177 -16.59 -16.96 4.33
C GLN A 177 -17.53 -15.94 3.67
N ARG A 178 -18.48 -15.36 4.44
CA ARG A 178 -19.39 -14.33 3.92
C ARG A 178 -18.63 -13.12 3.37
N SER A 179 -17.62 -12.64 4.09
CA SER A 179 -16.78 -11.51 3.68
C SER A 179 -15.98 -11.82 2.41
N LEU A 180 -15.45 -13.04 2.30
CA LEU A 180 -14.73 -13.49 1.10
C LEU A 180 -15.68 -13.55 -0.11
N ASP A 181 -16.86 -14.15 0.05
CA ASP A 181 -17.87 -14.23 -1.02
C ASP A 181 -18.34 -12.84 -1.45
N GLU A 182 -18.52 -11.93 -0.49
CA GLU A 182 -18.87 -10.53 -0.77
C GLU A 182 -17.79 -9.85 -1.63
N ALA A 183 -16.51 -9.98 -1.22
CA ALA A 183 -15.39 -9.40 -1.94
C ALA A 183 -15.26 -9.98 -3.35
N VAL A 184 -15.37 -11.30 -3.49
CA VAL A 184 -15.33 -11.98 -4.78
C VAL A 184 -16.44 -11.49 -5.70
N ARG A 185 -17.68 -11.42 -5.21
CA ARG A 185 -18.82 -10.91 -5.99
C ARG A 185 -18.57 -9.48 -6.48
N LYS A 186 -18.15 -8.58 -5.59
CA LYS A 186 -17.86 -7.17 -5.90
C LYS A 186 -16.74 -7.05 -6.94
N LEU A 187 -15.63 -7.77 -6.73
CA LEU A 187 -14.49 -7.76 -7.65
C LEU A 187 -14.84 -8.34 -9.02
N ARG A 188 -15.62 -9.43 -9.09
CA ARG A 188 -16.07 -9.99 -10.38
C ARG A 188 -17.00 -9.06 -11.14
N SER A 189 -17.88 -8.36 -10.42
CA SER A 189 -18.74 -7.32 -10.99
C SER A 189 -17.94 -6.15 -11.55
N ALA A 190 -16.99 -5.63 -10.77
CA ALA A 190 -16.19 -4.46 -11.14
C ALA A 190 -15.13 -4.77 -12.21
N LEU A 191 -14.41 -5.90 -12.09
CA LEU A 191 -13.20 -6.24 -12.83
C LEU A 191 -13.28 -7.68 -13.39
N PRO A 192 -14.07 -7.93 -14.44
CA PRO A 192 -14.30 -9.28 -14.96
C PRO A 192 -13.03 -9.95 -15.52
N LYS A 193 -12.04 -9.16 -15.97
CA LYS A 193 -10.76 -9.65 -16.49
C LYS A 193 -9.74 -9.99 -15.40
N ALA A 194 -9.98 -9.60 -14.14
CA ALA A 194 -9.04 -9.86 -13.06
C ALA A 194 -8.97 -11.36 -12.72
N ILE A 195 -7.77 -11.82 -12.36
CA ILE A 195 -7.52 -13.17 -11.86
C ILE A 195 -7.61 -13.11 -10.34
N LEU A 196 -8.70 -13.62 -9.77
CA LEU A 196 -8.83 -13.72 -8.32
C LEU A 196 -8.05 -14.95 -7.84
N ILE A 197 -7.02 -14.71 -7.01
CA ILE A 197 -6.21 -15.77 -6.40
C ILE A 197 -6.66 -15.97 -4.95
N ALA A 198 -6.58 -17.22 -4.46
CA ALA A 198 -7.02 -17.58 -3.10
C ALA A 198 -8.47 -17.16 -2.79
N ALA A 199 -9.33 -17.15 -3.80
CA ALA A 199 -10.76 -16.85 -3.68
C ALA A 199 -11.63 -18.13 -3.51
N ASP A 200 -10.99 -19.28 -3.36
CA ASP A 200 -11.63 -20.59 -3.23
C ASP A 200 -11.57 -21.11 -1.78
N GLY A 201 -12.04 -22.34 -1.57
CA GLY A 201 -12.01 -22.97 -0.25
C GLY A 201 -10.61 -23.21 0.32
N ASN A 202 -9.56 -23.29 -0.50
CA ASN A 202 -8.18 -23.38 0.00
C ASN A 202 -7.70 -21.99 0.47
N GLY A 203 -8.05 -20.94 -0.26
CA GLY A 203 -7.86 -19.56 0.17
C GLY A 203 -8.54 -19.27 1.51
N LEU A 204 -9.79 -19.69 1.67
CA LEU A 204 -10.49 -19.60 2.95
C LEU A 204 -9.73 -20.31 4.08
N LYS A 205 -9.28 -21.55 3.87
CA LYS A 205 -8.49 -22.27 4.89
C LYS A 205 -7.25 -21.48 5.31
N GLY A 206 -6.55 -20.88 4.35
CA GLY A 206 -5.41 -19.99 4.65
C GLY A 206 -5.80 -18.77 5.47
N ILE A 207 -6.91 -18.12 5.13
CA ILE A 207 -7.45 -16.97 5.88
C ILE A 207 -7.81 -17.36 7.31
N LEU A 208 -8.50 -18.50 7.50
CA LEU A 208 -8.87 -19.01 8.83
C LEU A 208 -7.64 -19.37 9.67
N GLY A 209 -6.62 -19.98 9.06
CA GLY A 209 -5.33 -20.22 9.72
C GLY A 209 -4.71 -18.91 10.23
N LEU A 210 -4.67 -17.87 9.39
CA LEU A 210 -4.16 -16.55 9.80
C LEU A 210 -4.99 -15.91 10.92
N ILE A 211 -6.32 -16.09 10.92
CA ILE A 211 -7.19 -15.57 11.98
C ILE A 211 -6.86 -16.23 13.31
N GLU A 212 -6.73 -17.56 13.33
CA GLU A 212 -6.39 -18.31 14.54
C GLU A 212 -4.97 -17.99 15.02
N ASP A 213 -3.99 -18.02 14.13
CA ASP A 213 -2.58 -17.77 14.46
C ASP A 213 -2.35 -16.36 15.04
N THR A 214 -3.22 -15.39 14.69
CA THR A 214 -3.11 -14.01 15.15
C THR A 214 -4.06 -13.64 16.29
N ARG A 215 -4.95 -14.54 16.72
CA ARG A 215 -6.03 -14.27 17.69
C ARG A 215 -5.52 -13.70 19.02
N ASP A 216 -4.61 -14.41 19.66
CA ASP A 216 -4.05 -14.01 20.96
C ASP A 216 -3.20 -12.75 20.81
N GLY A 217 -2.47 -12.63 19.70
CA GLY A 217 -1.65 -11.46 19.38
C GLY A 217 -2.50 -10.20 19.27
N ILE A 218 -3.60 -10.25 18.52
CA ILE A 218 -4.54 -9.11 18.39
C ILE A 218 -5.17 -8.78 19.73
N SER A 219 -5.59 -9.78 20.52
CA SER A 219 -6.21 -9.54 21.84
C SER A 219 -5.28 -8.74 22.77
N ARG A 220 -3.99 -9.10 22.82
CA ARG A 220 -2.98 -8.33 23.58
C ARG A 220 -2.77 -6.92 23.02
N LYS A 221 -2.77 -6.76 21.69
CA LYS A 221 -2.68 -5.45 21.04
C LYS A 221 -3.93 -4.58 21.30
N GLN A 222 -5.13 -5.17 21.40
CA GLN A 222 -6.37 -4.46 21.73
C GLN A 222 -6.31 -3.93 23.16
N GLU A 223 -5.93 -4.78 24.13
CA GLU A 223 -5.77 -4.37 25.53
C GLU A 223 -4.79 -3.20 25.65
N PHE A 224 -3.64 -3.30 24.96
CA PHE A 224 -2.63 -2.24 24.90
C PHE A 224 -3.23 -0.91 24.40
N LEU A 225 -3.95 -0.91 23.28
CA LEU A 225 -4.54 0.30 22.73
C LEU A 225 -5.63 0.89 23.64
N VAL A 226 -6.52 0.06 24.19
CA VAL A 226 -7.58 0.50 25.10
C VAL A 226 -6.98 1.15 26.34
N ARG A 227 -5.94 0.55 26.94
CA ARG A 227 -5.24 1.10 28.11
C ARG A 227 -4.56 2.44 27.82
N LEU A 228 -4.04 2.65 26.62
CA LEU A 228 -3.37 3.90 26.24
C LEU A 228 -4.30 5.01 25.76
N ASN A 229 -5.57 4.70 25.45
CA ASN A 229 -6.50 5.71 24.96
C ASN A 229 -6.62 6.94 25.89
N PRO A 230 -6.74 6.83 27.22
CA PRO A 230 -6.81 8.00 28.11
C PRO A 230 -5.62 8.96 27.94
N THR A 231 -4.43 8.40 27.71
CA THR A 231 -3.17 9.14 27.58
C THR A 231 -2.99 9.74 26.18
N LEU A 232 -3.45 9.03 25.15
CA LEU A 232 -3.18 9.36 23.74
C LEU A 232 -4.39 9.92 22.99
N GLN A 233 -5.58 10.01 23.60
CA GLN A 233 -6.76 10.60 22.96
C GLN A 233 -6.58 12.09 22.66
N ALA A 234 -5.88 12.83 23.52
CA ALA A 234 -5.57 14.25 23.33
C ALA A 234 -4.09 14.42 22.92
N PRO A 235 -3.74 15.52 22.22
CA PRO A 235 -2.34 15.81 21.91
C PRO A 235 -1.45 15.84 23.16
N VAL A 236 -0.32 15.13 23.10
CA VAL A 236 0.65 15.09 24.21
C VAL A 236 1.53 16.34 24.15
N GLY A 237 1.37 17.22 25.14
CA GLY A 237 2.19 18.43 25.29
C GLY A 237 3.67 18.11 25.53
N LYS A 238 4.56 18.99 25.08
CA LYS A 238 6.04 18.80 25.10
C LYS A 238 6.58 18.30 26.46
N LYS A 239 6.11 18.85 27.58
CA LYS A 239 6.55 18.49 28.94
C LYS A 239 6.15 17.06 29.37
N ARG A 240 5.11 16.47 28.76
CA ARG A 240 4.59 15.13 29.10
C ARG A 240 5.04 14.04 28.14
N ARG A 241 5.85 14.36 27.12
CA ARG A 241 6.24 13.39 26.08
C ARG A 241 7.04 12.24 26.65
N GLN A 242 8.03 12.52 27.49
CA GLN A 242 8.85 11.47 28.09
C GLN A 242 7.99 10.52 28.94
N SER A 243 7.17 11.07 29.85
CA SER A 243 6.28 10.24 30.68
C SER A 243 5.29 9.43 29.84
N ALA A 244 4.77 9.98 28.74
CA ALA A 244 3.89 9.23 27.82
C ALA A 244 4.65 8.10 27.10
N CYS A 245 5.89 8.33 26.66
CA CYS A 245 6.72 7.27 26.08
C CYS A 245 7.03 6.16 27.10
N ASP A 246 7.34 6.52 28.35
CA ASP A 246 7.59 5.56 29.42
C ASP A 246 6.34 4.72 29.72
N GLU A 247 5.16 5.36 29.74
CA GLU A 247 3.87 4.68 29.90
C GLU A 247 3.56 3.73 28.74
N ILE A 248 3.84 4.15 27.50
CA ILE A 248 3.70 3.29 26.31
C ILE A 248 4.60 2.06 26.43
N ALA A 249 5.88 2.24 26.77
CA ALA A 249 6.81 1.14 26.93
C ALA A 249 6.40 0.18 28.06
N ALA A 250 6.00 0.72 29.21
CA ALA A 250 5.52 -0.07 30.34
C ALA A 250 4.24 -0.85 30.00
N THR A 251 3.30 -0.24 29.29
CA THR A 251 2.06 -0.89 28.86
C THR A 251 2.33 -1.96 27.81
N ALA A 252 3.25 -1.71 26.86
CA ALA A 252 3.67 -2.71 25.88
C ALA A 252 4.25 -3.95 26.56
N ASN A 253 5.15 -3.76 27.53
CA ASN A 253 5.73 -4.85 28.31
C ASN A 253 4.66 -5.61 29.11
N ALA A 254 3.76 -4.90 29.79
CA ALA A 254 2.66 -5.51 30.55
C ALA A 254 1.71 -6.35 29.66
N CYS A 255 1.50 -5.94 28.41
CA CYS A 255 0.72 -6.69 27.43
C CYS A 255 1.56 -7.70 26.61
N GLY A 256 2.84 -7.92 26.96
CA GLY A 256 3.72 -8.87 26.26
C GLY A 256 3.96 -8.54 24.79
N LEU A 257 3.97 -7.24 24.44
CA LEU A 257 4.17 -6.77 23.07
C LEU A 257 5.64 -6.42 22.81
N PRO A 258 6.23 -6.87 21.69
CA PRO A 258 7.55 -6.41 21.29
C PRO A 258 7.55 -4.91 21.03
N VAL A 259 8.59 -4.21 21.52
CA VAL A 259 8.77 -2.76 21.31
C VAL A 259 8.81 -2.39 19.83
N ARG A 260 9.24 -3.32 18.96
CA ARG A 260 9.31 -3.13 17.51
C ARG A 260 8.01 -3.39 16.76
N SER A 261 6.93 -3.79 17.45
CA SER A 261 5.64 -4.07 16.79
C SER A 261 5.01 -2.78 16.27
N LEU A 262 4.34 -2.84 15.11
CA LEU A 262 3.79 -1.63 14.46
C LEU A 262 2.84 -0.85 15.36
N VAL A 263 2.06 -1.52 16.21
CA VAL A 263 1.13 -0.88 17.15
C VAL A 263 1.84 -0.04 18.22
N VAL A 264 2.98 -0.52 18.73
CA VAL A 264 3.78 0.23 19.71
C VAL A 264 4.41 1.45 19.04
N LEU A 265 4.89 1.29 17.80
CA LEU A 265 5.47 2.41 17.05
C LEU A 265 4.44 3.46 16.67
N ALA A 266 3.23 3.03 16.31
CA ALA A 266 2.11 3.94 16.08
C ALA A 266 1.78 4.74 17.36
N ALA A 267 1.71 4.08 18.51
CA ALA A 267 1.47 4.76 19.79
C ALA A 267 2.59 5.77 20.14
N LEU A 268 3.86 5.39 19.95
CA LEU A 268 5.01 6.29 20.13
C LEU A 268 4.93 7.49 19.18
N SER A 269 4.60 7.26 17.90
CA SER A 269 4.39 8.34 16.94
C SER A 269 3.32 9.32 17.41
N VAL A 270 2.20 8.83 17.95
CA VAL A 270 1.13 9.69 18.53
C VAL A 270 1.64 10.56 19.67
N ALA A 271 2.45 10.00 20.58
CA ALA A 271 2.98 10.75 21.73
C ALA A 271 4.03 11.80 21.32
N LEU A 272 4.85 11.50 20.30
CA LEU A 272 6.00 12.32 19.94
C LEU A 272 5.66 13.43 18.95
N PHE A 273 4.67 13.22 18.10
CA PHE A 273 4.33 14.16 17.04
C PHE A 273 3.76 15.48 17.59
N PRO A 274 4.27 16.65 17.15
CA PRO A 274 3.72 17.95 17.54
C PRO A 274 2.23 18.09 17.22
N ASN A 275 1.46 18.66 18.15
CA ASN A 275 0.04 18.98 17.97
C ASN A 275 -0.89 17.77 17.70
N GLY A 276 -0.39 16.53 17.83
CA GLY A 276 -1.19 15.30 17.76
C GLY A 276 -1.77 14.94 16.38
N LYS A 277 -1.44 15.69 15.32
CA LYS A 277 -1.88 15.42 13.94
C LYS A 277 -0.84 14.56 13.20
N THR A 278 -0.70 13.31 13.62
CA THR A 278 0.16 12.31 12.95
C THR A 278 -0.69 11.31 12.17
N PRO A 279 -0.19 10.76 11.05
CA PRO A 279 -0.81 9.61 10.38
C PRO A 279 -1.13 8.46 11.34
N ALA A 280 -0.25 8.20 12.32
CA ALA A 280 -0.51 7.16 13.33
C ALA A 280 -1.76 7.43 14.18
N LYS A 281 -2.11 8.70 14.42
CA LYS A 281 -3.34 9.10 15.12
C LYS A 281 -4.56 8.83 14.24
N GLY A 282 -4.42 9.06 12.93
CA GLY A 282 -5.42 8.75 11.91
C GLY A 282 -5.66 7.25 11.77
N VAL A 283 -4.62 6.41 11.87
CA VAL A 283 -4.74 4.94 11.89
C VAL A 283 -5.34 4.44 13.20
N LEU A 284 -4.80 4.89 14.35
CA LEU A 284 -5.22 4.38 15.66
C LEU A 284 -6.59 4.91 16.11
N LYS A 285 -7.02 6.09 15.62
CA LYS A 285 -8.35 6.68 15.84
C LYS A 285 -8.74 6.85 17.32
N PHE A 286 -7.77 7.01 18.23
CA PHE A 286 -8.00 7.27 19.67
C PHE A 286 -8.95 8.45 19.89
N LYS A 287 -10.00 8.24 20.69
CA LYS A 287 -11.11 9.17 20.92
C LYS A 287 -11.82 8.89 22.25
N SER A 288 -12.78 9.75 22.60
CA SER A 288 -13.71 9.46 23.70
C SER A 288 -14.52 8.19 23.38
N GLY A 289 -14.69 7.31 24.37
CA GLY A 289 -15.40 6.04 24.21
C GLY A 289 -14.67 4.98 23.39
N TYR A 290 -13.37 5.14 23.14
CA TYR A 290 -12.56 4.14 22.43
C TYR A 290 -12.52 2.81 23.20
N GLY A 291 -13.10 1.77 22.62
CA GLY A 291 -13.17 0.44 23.21
C GLY A 291 -12.54 -0.65 22.34
N ALA A 292 -12.93 -1.90 22.60
CA ALA A 292 -12.40 -3.08 21.90
C ALA A 292 -12.67 -3.03 20.38
N HIS A 293 -13.84 -2.54 19.95
CA HIS A 293 -14.22 -2.42 18.54
C HIS A 293 -13.36 -1.42 17.78
N GLU A 294 -13.14 -0.22 18.34
CA GLU A 294 -12.22 0.74 17.74
C GLU A 294 -10.79 0.21 17.67
N ALA A 295 -10.33 -0.43 18.75
CA ALA A 295 -9.01 -1.04 18.80
C ALA A 295 -8.86 -2.13 17.74
N TYR A 296 -9.88 -2.96 17.54
CA TYR A 296 -9.88 -3.99 16.51
C TYR A 296 -9.71 -3.40 15.11
N ASN A 297 -10.48 -2.36 14.79
CA ASN A 297 -10.39 -1.70 13.48
C ASN A 297 -9.00 -1.13 13.20
N ALA A 298 -8.42 -0.42 14.16
CA ALA A 298 -7.05 0.09 14.03
C ALA A 298 -6.04 -1.04 13.82
N LEU A 299 -6.27 -2.20 14.46
CA LEU A 299 -5.41 -3.37 14.31
C LEU A 299 -5.63 -4.13 13.01
N ALA A 300 -6.81 -4.06 12.40
CA ALA A 300 -7.05 -4.63 11.07
C ALA A 300 -6.20 -3.90 10.01
N ASP A 301 -6.13 -2.56 10.08
CA ASP A 301 -5.27 -1.73 9.23
C ASP A 301 -3.79 -2.09 9.43
N LEU A 302 -3.34 -2.16 10.68
CA LEU A 302 -1.94 -2.52 11.00
C LEU A 302 -1.60 -3.96 10.61
N ARG A 303 -2.50 -4.92 10.81
CA ARG A 303 -2.29 -6.31 10.40
C ARG A 303 -2.13 -6.43 8.89
N SER A 304 -2.84 -5.62 8.12
CA SER A 304 -2.68 -5.61 6.65
C SER A 304 -1.25 -5.20 6.25
N LEU A 305 -0.66 -4.22 6.95
CA LEU A 305 0.77 -3.89 6.77
C LEU A 305 1.70 -5.01 7.23
N GLU A 306 1.42 -5.65 8.37
CA GLU A 306 2.22 -6.79 8.86
C GLU A 306 2.23 -7.94 7.82
N ILE A 307 1.08 -8.27 7.24
CA ILE A 307 0.95 -9.26 6.16
C ILE A 307 1.77 -8.85 4.93
N LEU A 308 1.68 -7.59 4.50
CA LEU A 308 2.48 -7.08 3.39
C LEU A 308 3.99 -7.25 3.64
N MET A 309 4.44 -6.92 4.86
CA MET A 309 5.84 -7.08 5.26
C MET A 309 6.26 -8.56 5.26
N HIS A 310 5.41 -9.47 5.74
CA HIS A 310 5.66 -10.90 5.68
C HIS A 310 5.78 -11.41 4.24
N ILE A 311 4.96 -10.91 3.32
CA ILE A 311 5.06 -11.26 1.90
C ILE A 311 6.40 -10.77 1.33
N PHE A 312 6.83 -9.54 1.63
CA PHE A 312 8.15 -9.05 1.21
C PHE A 312 9.31 -9.85 1.78
N ALA A 313 9.17 -10.42 2.98
CA ALA A 313 10.20 -11.21 3.63
C ALA A 313 10.28 -12.63 3.06
N THR A 314 9.13 -13.22 2.74
CA THR A 314 9.01 -14.62 2.28
C THR A 314 9.21 -14.75 0.76
N TRP A 315 8.69 -13.79 -0.02
CA TRP A 315 8.78 -13.76 -1.48
C TRP A 315 9.37 -12.42 -1.94
N PRO A 316 10.68 -12.20 -1.76
CA PRO A 316 11.32 -10.90 -1.99
C PRO A 316 11.25 -10.41 -3.45
N ASP A 317 11.11 -11.34 -4.40
CA ASP A 317 11.04 -11.06 -5.84
C ASP A 317 9.61 -11.01 -6.39
N GLN A 318 8.60 -11.32 -5.58
CA GLN A 318 7.19 -11.24 -6.00
C GLN A 318 6.74 -9.78 -5.96
N PRO A 319 6.33 -9.18 -7.10
CA PRO A 319 5.71 -7.87 -7.08
C PRO A 319 4.35 -7.97 -6.37
N VAL A 320 4.22 -7.23 -5.28
CA VAL A 320 2.99 -7.18 -4.48
C VAL A 320 2.74 -5.75 -4.03
N MET A 321 1.47 -5.36 -3.98
CA MET A 321 1.05 -4.13 -3.31
C MET A 321 -0.14 -4.38 -2.40
N LEU A 322 -0.18 -3.67 -1.28
CA LEU A 322 -1.42 -3.43 -0.57
C LEU A 322 -2.07 -2.19 -1.19
N CYS A 323 -3.30 -2.32 -1.67
CA CYS A 323 -4.04 -1.18 -2.21
C CYS A 323 -5.03 -0.67 -1.16
N THR A 324 -4.89 0.60 -0.78
CA THR A 324 -5.73 1.26 0.23
C THR A 324 -6.25 2.60 -0.25
N ALA A 325 -7.42 3.02 0.25
CA ALA A 325 -7.91 4.39 0.10
C ALA A 325 -7.71 5.23 1.38
N ASP A 326 -7.11 4.66 2.43
CA ASP A 326 -6.80 5.36 3.67
C ASP A 326 -5.43 6.06 3.54
N LYS A 327 -5.48 7.40 3.43
CA LYS A 327 -4.27 8.24 3.32
C LYS A 327 -3.41 8.18 4.59
N ASP A 328 -4.01 8.04 5.77
CA ASP A 328 -3.25 7.99 7.03
C ASP A 328 -2.50 6.65 7.14
N LEU A 329 -3.12 5.54 6.71
CA LEU A 329 -2.44 4.24 6.61
C LEU A 329 -1.27 4.28 5.61
N ALA A 330 -1.48 4.89 4.45
CA ALA A 330 -0.45 5.04 3.43
C ALA A 330 0.71 5.95 3.89
N LEU A 331 0.40 7.05 4.58
CA LEU A 331 1.40 7.93 5.19
C LEU A 331 2.16 7.21 6.30
N PHE A 332 1.48 6.42 7.12
CA PHE A 332 2.14 5.60 8.14
C PHE A 332 3.13 4.64 7.48
N TRP A 333 2.71 3.87 6.46
CA TRP A 333 3.60 2.99 5.70
C TRP A 333 4.82 3.70 5.10
N ALA A 334 4.58 4.78 4.34
CA ALA A 334 5.67 5.55 3.71
C ALA A 334 6.59 6.20 4.75
N GLY A 335 6.06 6.53 5.93
CA GLY A 335 6.78 7.11 7.05
C GLY A 335 7.65 6.10 7.80
N LEU A 336 7.28 4.82 7.86
CA LEU A 336 8.09 3.77 8.50
C LEU A 336 9.45 3.59 7.82
N ARG A 337 9.50 3.84 6.50
CA ARG A 337 10.66 3.56 5.63
C ARG A 337 11.21 2.14 5.86
N ALA A 338 10.30 1.19 6.00
CA ALA A 338 10.64 -0.18 6.32
C ALA A 338 11.42 -0.82 5.16
N SER A 339 12.49 -1.53 5.48
CA SER A 339 13.39 -2.12 4.50
C SER A 339 14.05 -3.40 5.03
N LYS A 340 14.83 -4.07 4.17
CA LYS A 340 15.56 -5.32 4.51
C LYS A 340 14.68 -6.39 5.18
N PHE A 341 13.50 -6.63 4.61
CA PHE A 341 12.63 -7.72 5.00
C PHE A 341 13.32 -9.06 4.76
N VAL A 342 13.48 -9.85 5.82
CA VAL A 342 14.16 -11.15 5.78
C VAL A 342 13.39 -12.13 6.66
N HIS A 343 13.01 -13.27 6.10
CA HIS A 343 12.45 -14.39 6.85
C HIS A 343 13.56 -15.38 7.25
N ARG A 344 13.78 -15.60 8.56
CA ARG A 344 14.77 -16.56 9.09
C ARG A 344 14.22 -17.26 10.32
N GLY A 345 14.35 -18.60 10.35
CA GLY A 345 13.99 -19.41 11.52
C GLY A 345 12.54 -19.27 11.96
N GLY A 346 11.59 -19.12 11.02
CA GLY A 346 10.17 -18.92 11.32
C GLY A 346 9.81 -17.51 11.82
N SER A 347 10.74 -16.57 11.76
CA SER A 347 10.53 -15.17 12.15
C SER A 347 10.86 -14.20 11.02
N MET A 348 10.13 -13.10 10.94
CA MET A 348 10.45 -11.99 10.06
C MET A 348 11.31 -10.97 10.80
N THR A 349 12.35 -10.48 10.12
CA THR A 349 13.16 -9.32 10.55
C THR A 349 13.12 -8.25 9.48
N PHE A 350 13.28 -6.99 9.90
CA PHE A 350 13.26 -5.81 9.04
C PHE A 350 13.94 -4.63 9.75
N GLU A 351 14.34 -3.64 8.96
CA GLU A 351 14.84 -2.35 9.43
C GLU A 351 13.76 -1.27 9.23
N MET A 352 13.78 -0.23 10.07
CA MET A 352 12.91 0.95 9.95
C MET A 352 13.71 2.21 10.20
N ASP A 353 13.33 3.27 9.49
CA ASP A 353 13.78 4.65 9.70
C ASP A 353 12.55 5.56 9.80
N PRO A 354 11.85 5.58 10.95
CA PRO A 354 10.57 6.25 11.07
C PRO A 354 10.71 7.76 11.32
N ALA A 355 11.81 8.40 10.90
CA ALA A 355 12.07 9.82 11.17
C ALA A 355 10.88 10.75 10.85
N PRO A 356 10.11 10.55 9.75
CA PRO A 356 8.90 11.36 9.50
C PRO A 356 7.77 11.17 10.52
N LEU A 357 7.71 10.00 11.18
CA LEU A 357 6.67 9.64 12.15
C LEU A 357 7.04 10.01 13.59
N VAL A 358 8.33 10.17 13.90
CA VAL A 358 8.83 10.52 15.23
C VAL A 358 9.77 11.73 15.17
N PRO A 359 9.26 12.92 14.77
CA PRO A 359 10.10 14.09 14.55
C PRO A 359 10.80 14.52 15.85
N GLY A 360 12.10 14.80 15.74
CA GLY A 360 12.94 15.25 16.86
C GLY A 360 13.52 14.14 17.72
N ILE A 361 13.34 12.87 17.33
CA ILE A 361 14.05 11.73 17.91
C ILE A 361 15.20 11.34 16.97
N SER A 362 16.43 11.29 17.49
CA SER A 362 17.58 10.85 16.70
C SER A 362 17.50 9.34 16.40
N ARG A 363 18.22 8.89 15.38
CA ARG A 363 18.28 7.46 15.05
C ARG A 363 18.86 6.64 16.20
N GLU A 364 19.83 7.17 16.94
CA GLU A 364 20.43 6.53 18.11
C GLU A 364 19.41 6.39 19.24
N GLN A 365 18.63 7.44 19.52
CA GLN A 365 17.56 7.41 20.54
C GLN A 365 16.49 6.39 20.17
N TRP A 366 16.09 6.37 18.90
CA TRP A 366 15.17 5.37 18.37
C TRP A 366 15.72 3.94 18.54
N LEU A 367 16.95 3.68 18.09
CA LEU A 367 17.58 2.37 18.20
C LEU A 367 17.79 1.94 19.66
N ALA A 368 18.03 2.87 20.58
CA ALA A 368 18.13 2.60 22.01
C ALA A 368 16.80 2.09 22.58
N TRP A 369 15.67 2.70 22.19
CA TRP A 369 14.35 2.18 22.57
C TRP A 369 14.07 0.79 21.97
N LEU A 370 14.55 0.50 20.77
CA LEU A 370 14.38 -0.82 20.14
C LEU A 370 15.28 -1.93 20.72
N LYS A 371 16.12 -1.63 21.71
CA LYS A 371 16.96 -2.60 22.45
C LYS A 371 16.43 -2.91 23.86
N GLY A 372 15.41 -2.17 24.31
CA GLY A 372 14.75 -2.35 25.61
C GLY A 372 13.90 -3.61 25.67
#